data_AF-A0A843KN35-F1
#
_entry.id   AF-A0A843KN35-F1
#
_cell.length_a   1.000
_cell.length_b   1.000
_cell.length_c   1.000
_cell.angle_alpha   90.00
_cell.angle_beta   90.00
_cell.angle_gamma   90.00
#
_symmetry.space_group_name_H-M   'P 1'
#
loop_
_entity.id
_entity.type
_entity.pdbx_description
1 polymer ?
#
loop_
_entity_poly.entity_id
_entity_poly.type
_entity_poly.pdbx_seq_one_letter_code
_entity_poly.pdbx_strand_id
1 'polypeptide(L)'
;MGRSKIFIEPVLDAVNSDPSLDKEKLKKELNDRDSRKAILAIFTRLFPEIPLGNKEVSRLVIEKTHLESTIQNYWSIPLGMLLLEIELARAALAYFGEHVSLKIPADKRNLESALFFLQRRACVVASEILCLLESGYADGAESRWRTLNEMAITSEFLFQNGDKFAERYAKYRAVVELKKNRNLKEQAEKYLLNPGPNQSQSTKESLKSAIESYSKAIKHLEEEVTQLCEQFGPSFKNSNGWAAAAFPNNHKDRRVHLDEIANKVTSSTTIPYCRLSMRAFANDNVHQGSVGDIHSRGDFGPRNTVLLGASPVGMYMPISNTAEDLAITTYMLLSIYPTWQCGVINLMIKIISDSISAIACEREKGVIEYAKSLKELS
;
A
#
# COMPACT_ATOMS: atom_id res chain seq x y z
N MET A 1 9.99 2.36 -36.32
CA MET A 1 8.75 2.87 -36.94
C MET A 1 7.49 2.04 -36.64
N GLY A 2 7.56 0.88 -35.97
CA GLY A 2 6.36 0.04 -35.71
C GLY A 2 5.49 0.40 -34.50
N ARG A 3 6.03 1.11 -33.48
CA ARG A 3 5.27 1.44 -32.26
C ARG A 3 4.32 2.63 -32.40
N SER A 4 4.53 3.53 -33.37
CA SER A 4 3.69 4.73 -33.54
C SER A 4 2.39 4.45 -34.29
N LYS A 5 2.32 3.44 -35.17
CA LYS A 5 1.10 3.11 -35.92
C LYS A 5 -0.08 2.76 -35.02
N ILE A 6 0.16 1.98 -33.96
CA ILE A 6 -0.85 1.56 -32.99
C ILE A 6 -1.52 2.77 -32.29
N PHE A 7 -0.80 3.88 -32.11
CA PHE A 7 -1.35 5.10 -31.49
C PHE A 7 -1.99 6.07 -32.50
N ILE A 8 -1.72 5.90 -33.80
CA ILE A 8 -2.22 6.78 -34.88
C ILE A 8 -3.49 6.21 -35.52
N GLU A 9 -3.58 4.88 -35.67
CA GLU A 9 -4.74 4.21 -36.28
C GLU A 9 -6.09 4.59 -35.62
N PRO A 10 -6.23 4.60 -34.27
CA PRO A 10 -7.48 5.02 -33.64
C PRO A 10 -7.87 6.49 -33.91
N VAL A 11 -6.88 7.37 -34.09
CA VAL A 11 -7.09 8.79 -34.40
C VAL A 11 -7.57 8.94 -35.84
N LEU A 12 -6.98 8.19 -36.78
CA LEU A 12 -7.41 8.17 -38.18
C LEU A 12 -8.82 7.59 -38.33
N ASP A 13 -9.15 6.55 -37.58
CA ASP A 13 -10.49 5.93 -37.56
C ASP A 13 -11.54 6.88 -36.99
N ALA A 14 -11.22 7.59 -35.89
CA ALA A 14 -12.10 8.61 -35.32
C ALA A 14 -12.36 9.77 -36.29
N VAL A 15 -11.31 10.27 -36.98
CA VAL A 15 -11.45 11.31 -38.02
C VAL A 15 -12.30 10.84 -39.20
N ASN A 16 -12.25 9.56 -39.56
CA ASN A 16 -13.10 9.01 -40.61
C ASN A 16 -14.58 8.97 -40.20
N SER A 17 -14.86 8.75 -38.91
CA SER A 17 -16.22 8.61 -38.35
C SER A 17 -16.93 9.93 -38.03
N ASP A 18 -16.20 11.04 -37.86
CA ASP A 18 -16.79 12.36 -37.56
C ASP A 18 -17.01 13.19 -38.85
N PRO A 19 -18.26 13.50 -39.24
CA PRO A 19 -18.56 14.29 -40.44
C PRO A 19 -18.28 15.80 -40.31
N SER A 20 -18.01 16.30 -39.09
CA SER A 20 -17.73 17.72 -38.83
C SER A 20 -16.27 18.13 -39.05
N LEU A 21 -15.38 17.15 -39.22
CA LEU A 21 -13.93 17.36 -39.40
C LEU A 21 -13.55 17.37 -40.89
N ASP A 22 -12.62 18.25 -41.26
CA ASP A 22 -12.04 18.29 -42.61
C ASP A 22 -11.06 17.12 -42.81
N LYS A 23 -11.61 16.04 -43.37
CA LYS A 23 -10.96 14.74 -43.52
C LYS A 23 -9.72 14.78 -44.40
N GLU A 24 -9.69 15.62 -45.43
CA GLU A 24 -8.56 15.78 -46.36
C GLU A 24 -7.39 16.49 -45.68
N LYS A 25 -7.69 17.57 -44.93
CA LYS A 25 -6.70 18.37 -44.22
C LYS A 25 -6.00 17.59 -43.11
N LEU A 26 -6.76 16.90 -42.25
CA LEU A 26 -6.22 16.09 -41.15
C LEU A 26 -5.41 14.88 -41.63
N LYS A 27 -5.85 14.21 -42.72
CA LYS A 27 -5.09 13.10 -43.33
C LYS A 27 -3.77 13.56 -43.91
N LYS A 28 -3.74 14.74 -44.55
CA LYS A 28 -2.51 15.34 -45.09
C LYS A 28 -1.52 15.70 -43.98
N GLU A 29 -2.02 16.26 -42.88
CA GLU A 29 -1.25 16.64 -41.70
C GLU A 29 -0.68 15.41 -40.93
N LEU A 30 -1.40 14.28 -40.92
CA LEU A 30 -0.99 13.04 -40.25
C LEU A 30 -0.08 12.13 -41.12
N ASN A 31 -0.20 12.18 -42.45
CA ASN A 31 0.60 11.37 -43.39
C ASN A 31 1.98 11.96 -43.74
N ASP A 32 2.24 13.23 -43.42
CA ASP A 32 3.55 13.86 -43.67
C ASP A 32 4.59 13.45 -42.61
N ARG A 33 5.90 13.43 -42.96
CA ARG A 33 7.01 13.16 -42.01
C ARG A 33 7.09 14.21 -40.88
N ASP A 34 6.38 15.33 -41.03
CA ASP A 34 6.21 16.42 -40.07
C ASP A 34 5.01 16.22 -39.11
N SER A 35 4.43 15.01 -39.03
CA SER A 35 3.26 14.65 -38.19
C SER A 35 3.36 15.11 -36.73
N ARG A 36 4.57 15.30 -36.19
CA ARG A 36 4.78 15.88 -34.86
C ARG A 36 4.24 17.30 -34.73
N LYS A 37 4.44 18.17 -35.72
CA LYS A 37 3.95 19.56 -35.69
C LYS A 37 2.44 19.62 -35.81
N ALA A 38 1.87 18.77 -36.67
CA ALA A 38 0.43 18.62 -36.81
C ALA A 38 -0.22 18.14 -35.50
N ILE A 39 0.31 17.08 -34.90
CA ILE A 39 -0.15 16.56 -33.61
C ILE A 39 -0.01 17.62 -32.51
N LEU A 40 1.09 18.37 -32.50
CA LEU A 40 1.30 19.48 -31.55
C LEU A 40 0.24 20.57 -31.71
N ALA A 41 -0.07 20.98 -32.94
CA ALA A 41 -1.07 22.00 -33.23
C ALA A 41 -2.49 21.54 -32.83
N ILE A 42 -2.83 20.27 -33.09
CA ILE A 42 -4.09 19.66 -32.66
C ILE A 42 -4.16 19.62 -31.13
N PHE A 43 -3.09 19.17 -30.46
CA PHE A 43 -3.03 19.13 -29.00
C PHE A 43 -3.22 20.52 -28.38
N THR A 44 -2.50 21.54 -28.86
CA THR A 44 -2.65 22.92 -28.37
C THR A 44 -4.05 23.49 -28.59
N ARG A 45 -4.77 23.02 -29.61
CA ARG A 45 -6.17 23.41 -29.83
C ARG A 45 -7.14 22.69 -28.89
N LEU A 46 -6.88 21.43 -28.57
CA LEU A 46 -7.70 20.63 -27.65
C LEU A 46 -7.49 21.05 -26.19
N PHE A 47 -6.26 21.41 -25.83
CA PHE A 47 -5.85 21.81 -24.48
C PHE A 47 -5.14 23.17 -24.54
N PRO A 48 -5.86 24.26 -24.86
CA PRO A 48 -5.27 25.61 -24.93
C PRO A 48 -4.65 26.06 -23.59
N GLU A 49 -5.11 25.49 -22.48
CA GLU A 49 -4.59 25.70 -21.12
C GLU A 49 -3.28 24.96 -20.81
N ILE A 50 -2.83 24.04 -21.67
CA ILE A 50 -1.56 23.29 -21.52
C ILE A 50 -0.60 23.67 -22.67
N PRO A 51 -0.05 24.90 -22.67
CA PRO A 51 0.88 25.31 -23.71
C PRO A 51 2.17 24.49 -23.62
N LEU A 52 2.52 23.78 -24.69
CA LEU A 52 3.71 22.93 -24.71
C LEU A 52 4.98 23.77 -24.89
N GLY A 53 5.86 23.78 -23.88
CA GLY A 53 7.16 24.44 -23.96
C GLY A 53 7.85 24.62 -22.60
N ASN A 54 9.10 25.09 -22.63
CA ASN A 54 9.93 25.23 -21.42
C ASN A 54 9.30 26.14 -20.35
N LYS A 55 8.55 27.19 -20.75
CA LYS A 55 7.89 28.10 -19.80
C LYS A 55 6.81 27.40 -18.98
N GLU A 56 6.04 26.50 -19.58
CA GLU A 56 5.00 25.75 -18.87
C GLU A 56 5.60 24.69 -17.97
N VAL A 57 6.68 24.02 -18.42
CA VAL A 57 7.46 23.14 -17.53
C VAL A 57 7.97 23.91 -16.32
N SER A 58 8.51 25.12 -16.51
CA SER A 58 8.93 25.98 -15.39
C SER A 58 7.77 26.37 -14.48
N ARG A 59 6.59 26.68 -15.04
CA ARG A 59 5.38 26.98 -14.26
C ARG A 59 4.96 25.79 -13.40
N LEU A 60 4.86 24.58 -13.98
CA LEU A 60 4.50 23.36 -13.24
C LEU A 60 5.50 23.06 -12.11
N VAL A 61 6.80 23.31 -12.34
CA VAL A 61 7.82 23.20 -11.29
C VAL A 61 7.57 24.21 -10.16
N ILE A 62 7.25 25.47 -10.49
CA ILE A 62 6.94 26.50 -9.49
C ILE A 62 5.68 26.13 -8.68
N GLU A 63 4.62 25.66 -9.35
CA GLU A 63 3.39 25.21 -8.68
C GLU A 63 3.68 24.05 -7.72
N LYS A 64 4.51 23.08 -8.14
CA LYS A 64 4.99 22.00 -7.27
C LYS A 64 5.76 22.53 -6.06
N THR A 65 6.71 23.46 -6.27
CA THR A 65 7.49 24.05 -5.17
C THR A 65 6.60 24.84 -4.20
N HIS A 66 5.57 25.52 -4.68
CA HIS A 66 4.61 26.22 -3.82
C HIS A 66 3.81 25.24 -2.96
N LEU A 67 3.38 24.11 -3.54
CA LEU A 67 2.72 23.04 -2.80
C LEU A 67 3.64 22.46 -1.72
N GLU A 68 4.89 22.13 -2.07
CA GLU A 68 5.90 21.63 -1.12
C GLU A 68 6.12 22.62 0.03
N SER A 69 6.21 23.92 -0.27
CA SER A 69 6.30 24.96 0.75
C SER A 69 5.06 25.03 1.65
N THR A 70 3.86 24.86 1.09
CA THR A 70 2.62 24.83 1.86
C THR A 70 2.62 23.61 2.79
N ILE A 71 3.00 22.44 2.30
CA ILE A 71 3.13 21.23 3.11
C ILE A 71 4.13 21.48 4.25
N GLN A 72 5.31 22.01 3.96
CA GLN A 72 6.32 22.32 4.98
C GLN A 72 5.78 23.31 6.05
N ASN A 73 5.06 24.35 5.64
CA ASN A 73 4.54 25.36 6.56
C ASN A 73 3.52 24.78 7.56
N TYR A 74 2.65 23.87 7.14
CA TYR A 74 1.60 23.30 7.99
C TYR A 74 2.00 22.00 8.67
N TRP A 75 2.80 21.17 8.01
CA TRP A 75 3.01 19.78 8.39
C TRP A 75 4.43 19.43 8.85
N SER A 76 5.41 20.35 8.75
CA SER A 76 6.80 20.07 9.16
C SER A 76 6.94 19.52 10.58
N ILE A 77 6.17 20.04 11.54
CA ILE A 77 6.21 19.55 12.93
C ILE A 77 5.62 18.13 13.03
N PRO A 78 4.36 17.84 12.64
CA PRO A 78 3.84 16.47 12.66
C PRO A 78 4.69 15.46 11.88
N LEU A 79 5.18 15.82 10.69
CA LEU A 79 6.00 14.94 9.85
C LEU A 79 7.38 14.69 10.47
N GLY A 80 7.99 15.73 11.05
CA GLY A 80 9.25 15.59 11.80
C GLY A 80 9.10 14.73 13.04
N MET A 81 7.97 14.82 13.74
CA MET A 81 7.68 13.94 14.89
C MET A 81 7.42 12.50 14.45
N LEU A 82 6.72 12.27 13.34
CA LEU A 82 6.55 10.94 12.77
C LEU A 82 7.90 10.34 12.35
N LEU A 83 8.79 11.13 11.75
CA LEU A 83 10.17 10.71 11.45
C LEU A 83 10.92 10.33 12.73
N LEU A 84 10.81 11.14 13.79
CA LEU A 84 11.41 10.83 15.09
C LEU A 84 10.90 9.48 15.64
N GLU A 85 9.59 9.23 15.59
CA GLU A 85 9.02 7.95 16.02
C GLU A 85 9.53 6.77 15.19
N ILE A 86 9.66 6.94 13.87
CA ILE A 86 10.26 5.93 12.97
C ILE A 86 11.69 5.61 13.39
N GLU A 87 12.51 6.62 13.69
CA GLU A 87 13.88 6.42 14.14
C GLU A 87 13.94 5.75 15.52
N LEU A 88 13.04 6.11 16.44
CA LEU A 88 12.93 5.43 17.74
C LEU A 88 12.51 3.96 17.59
N ALA A 89 11.57 3.65 16.70
CA ALA A 89 11.14 2.29 16.41
C ALA A 89 12.28 1.45 15.79
N ARG A 90 13.14 2.05 14.96
CA ARG A 90 14.36 1.42 14.42
C ARG A 90 15.40 1.19 15.51
N ALA A 91 15.64 2.19 16.36
CA ALA A 91 16.54 2.07 17.50
C ALA A 91 16.07 0.99 18.49
N ALA A 92 14.76 0.91 18.75
CA ALA A 92 14.13 -0.13 19.56
C ALA A 92 14.37 -1.54 18.98
N LEU A 93 14.21 -1.70 17.67
CA LEU A 93 14.48 -2.97 16.98
C LEU A 93 15.95 -3.38 17.08
N ALA A 94 16.87 -2.44 16.90
CA ALA A 94 18.31 -2.68 17.04
C ALA A 94 18.67 -3.07 18.50
N TYR A 95 18.20 -2.30 19.47
CA TYR A 95 18.36 -2.60 20.90
C TYR A 95 17.83 -4.00 21.24
N PHE A 96 16.66 -4.36 20.72
CA PHE A 96 16.08 -5.69 20.95
C PHE A 96 16.99 -6.79 20.38
N GLY A 97 17.46 -6.64 19.13
CA GLY A 97 18.35 -7.61 18.50
C GLY A 97 19.66 -7.80 19.27
N GLU A 98 20.28 -6.71 19.72
CA GLU A 98 21.59 -6.73 20.38
C GLU A 98 21.52 -7.18 21.85
N HIS A 99 20.49 -6.75 22.58
CA HIS A 99 20.46 -6.89 24.04
C HIS A 99 19.38 -7.81 24.59
N VAL A 100 18.39 -8.18 23.78
CA VAL A 100 17.22 -8.95 24.23
C VAL A 100 17.10 -10.29 23.52
N SER A 101 17.31 -10.37 22.19
CA SER A 101 17.05 -11.57 21.38
C SER A 101 17.76 -12.83 21.92
N LEU A 102 19.01 -12.71 22.37
CA LEU A 102 19.75 -13.86 22.92
C LEU A 102 19.15 -14.42 24.23
N LYS A 103 18.40 -13.60 24.98
CA LYS A 103 17.77 -13.97 26.26
C LYS A 103 16.40 -14.64 26.09
N ILE A 104 15.89 -14.69 24.86
CA ILE A 104 14.57 -15.24 24.57
C ILE A 104 14.55 -16.75 24.81
N PRO A 105 13.64 -17.25 25.67
CA PRO A 105 13.45 -18.69 25.89
C PRO A 105 13.12 -19.46 24.60
N ALA A 106 13.50 -20.74 24.56
CA ALA A 106 13.27 -21.60 23.39
C ALA A 106 11.80 -21.70 22.98
N ASP A 107 10.88 -21.69 23.95
CA ASP A 107 9.43 -21.75 23.77
C ASP A 107 8.78 -20.44 23.31
N LYS A 108 9.58 -19.40 23.03
CA LYS A 108 9.14 -18.11 22.44
C LYS A 108 9.90 -17.72 21.18
N ARG A 109 10.72 -18.62 20.62
CA ARG A 109 11.60 -18.31 19.48
C ARG A 109 10.85 -18.01 18.19
N ASN A 110 9.78 -18.76 17.89
CA ASN A 110 8.97 -18.47 16.70
C ASN A 110 8.25 -17.13 16.88
N LEU A 111 7.74 -16.85 18.08
CA LEU A 111 7.09 -15.59 18.40
C LEU A 111 8.05 -14.40 18.24
N GLU A 112 9.24 -14.50 18.80
CA GLU A 112 10.26 -13.46 18.65
C GLU A 112 10.63 -13.24 17.20
N SER A 113 10.93 -14.30 16.44
CA SER A 113 11.30 -14.17 15.03
C SER A 113 10.17 -13.53 14.22
N ALA A 114 8.92 -13.94 14.44
CA ALA A 114 7.77 -13.36 13.74
C ALA A 114 7.60 -11.87 14.05
N LEU A 115 7.63 -11.49 15.33
CA LEU A 115 7.48 -10.08 15.74
C LEU A 115 8.66 -9.21 15.30
N PHE A 116 9.88 -9.75 15.31
CA PHE A 116 11.07 -9.04 14.82
C PHE A 116 10.94 -8.70 13.33
N PHE A 117 10.53 -9.67 12.50
CA PHE A 117 10.35 -9.42 11.06
C PHE A 117 9.15 -8.52 10.76
N LEU A 118 8.05 -8.64 11.51
CA LEU A 118 6.90 -7.74 11.40
C LEU A 118 7.30 -6.30 11.74
N GLN A 119 8.01 -6.09 12.85
CA GLN A 119 8.52 -4.76 13.24
C GLN A 119 9.49 -4.19 12.22
N ARG A 120 10.45 -4.98 11.74
CA ARG A 120 11.38 -4.56 10.67
C ARG A 120 10.62 -4.04 9.46
N ARG A 121 9.58 -4.76 9.04
CA ARG A 121 8.78 -4.38 7.88
C ARG A 121 7.88 -3.17 8.19
N ALA A 122 7.35 -3.07 9.40
CA ALA A 122 6.57 -1.92 9.87
C ALA A 122 7.37 -0.61 9.73
N CYS A 123 8.63 -0.58 10.18
CA CYS A 123 9.50 0.60 10.02
C CYS A 123 9.69 1.01 8.54
N VAL A 124 9.81 0.04 7.63
CA VAL A 124 9.93 0.31 6.18
C VAL A 124 8.63 0.91 5.64
N VAL A 125 7.48 0.30 5.96
CA VAL A 125 6.17 0.79 5.50
C VAL A 125 5.89 2.19 6.07
N ALA A 126 6.20 2.46 7.34
CA ALA A 126 6.06 3.79 7.93
C ALA A 126 6.91 4.85 7.21
N SER A 127 8.11 4.48 6.74
CA SER A 127 8.97 5.40 5.96
C SER A 127 8.41 5.69 4.57
N GLU A 128 7.80 4.69 3.92
CA GLU A 128 7.11 4.89 2.64
C GLU A 128 5.88 5.79 2.80
N ILE A 129 5.13 5.63 3.90
CA ILE A 129 3.99 6.50 4.24
C ILE A 129 4.50 7.94 4.43
N LEU A 130 5.56 8.15 5.21
CA LEU A 130 6.15 9.48 5.42
C LEU A 130 6.51 10.15 4.09
N CYS A 131 7.18 9.44 3.18
CA CYS A 131 7.54 9.95 1.85
C CYS A 131 6.31 10.38 1.02
N LEU A 132 5.22 9.61 1.09
CA LEU A 132 3.97 9.94 0.41
C LEU A 132 3.33 11.19 1.01
N LEU A 133 3.36 11.35 2.34
CA LEU A 133 2.83 12.52 3.05
C LEU A 133 3.65 13.78 2.75
N GLU A 134 4.98 13.69 2.79
CA GLU A 134 5.88 14.80 2.41
C GLU A 134 5.64 15.28 0.97
N SER A 135 5.13 14.39 0.12
CA SER A 135 4.80 14.68 -1.28
C SER A 135 3.33 15.06 -1.51
N GLY A 136 2.49 15.14 -0.46
CA GLY A 136 1.08 15.55 -0.58
C GLY A 136 0.09 14.45 -0.99
N TYR A 137 0.47 13.17 -0.91
CA TYR A 137 -0.36 12.03 -1.31
C TYR A 137 -1.01 11.33 -0.12
N ALA A 138 -1.96 12.00 0.54
CA ALA A 138 -2.63 11.48 1.72
C ALA A 138 -3.37 10.13 1.48
N ASP A 139 -4.10 10.00 0.37
CA ASP A 139 -4.81 8.75 0.04
C ASP A 139 -3.82 7.59 -0.25
N GLY A 140 -2.70 7.89 -0.91
CA GLY A 140 -1.63 6.92 -1.14
C GLY A 140 -0.96 6.51 0.17
N ALA A 141 -0.72 7.46 1.07
CA ALA A 141 -0.17 7.19 2.41
C ALA A 141 -1.12 6.30 3.21
N GLU A 142 -2.41 6.57 3.18
CA GLU A 142 -3.42 5.73 3.84
C GLU A 142 -3.50 4.32 3.25
N SER A 143 -3.36 4.21 1.93
CA SER A 143 -3.28 2.91 1.23
C SER A 143 -2.11 2.07 1.75
N ARG A 144 -0.95 2.69 1.97
CA ARG A 144 0.22 2.03 2.59
C ARG A 144 0.00 1.76 4.08
N TRP A 145 -0.66 2.67 4.80
CA TRP A 145 -1.01 2.49 6.20
C TRP A 145 -1.81 1.20 6.43
N ARG A 146 -2.70 0.80 5.52
CA ARG A 146 -3.40 -0.49 5.64
C ARG A 146 -2.44 -1.65 5.79
N THR A 147 -1.36 -1.70 5.01
CA THR A 147 -0.33 -2.75 5.15
C THR A 147 0.29 -2.75 6.54
N LEU A 148 0.61 -1.57 7.09
CA LEU A 148 1.10 -1.42 8.46
C LEU A 148 0.04 -1.86 9.49
N ASN A 149 -1.23 -1.55 9.25
CA ASN A 149 -2.34 -1.95 10.10
C ASN A 149 -2.51 -3.47 10.18
N GLU A 150 -2.38 -4.19 9.06
CA GLU A 150 -2.41 -5.66 9.03
C GLU A 150 -1.22 -6.25 9.80
N MET A 151 -0.04 -5.62 9.73
CA MET A 151 1.14 -6.02 10.50
C MET A 151 0.93 -5.84 12.01
N ALA A 152 0.36 -4.71 12.42
CA ALA A 152 0.03 -4.46 13.83
C ALA A 152 -1.03 -5.43 14.36
N ILE A 153 -2.12 -5.69 13.61
CA ILE A 153 -3.14 -6.70 13.95
C ILE A 153 -2.50 -8.09 14.10
N THR A 154 -1.65 -8.48 13.14
CA THR A 154 -0.95 -9.77 13.17
C THR A 154 0.00 -9.85 14.36
N SER A 155 0.75 -8.79 14.63
CA SER A 155 1.69 -8.72 15.76
C SER A 155 0.97 -8.90 17.10
N GLU A 156 -0.13 -8.18 17.29
CA GLU A 156 -0.91 -8.26 18.52
C GLU A 156 -1.59 -9.65 18.66
N PHE A 157 -2.11 -10.22 17.57
CA PHE A 157 -2.64 -11.59 17.58
C PHE A 157 -1.57 -12.61 17.98
N LEU A 158 -0.39 -12.56 17.38
CA LEU A 158 0.69 -13.49 17.68
C LEU A 158 1.17 -13.32 19.12
N PHE A 159 1.31 -12.08 19.58
CA PHE A 159 1.68 -11.78 20.96
C PHE A 159 0.69 -12.37 21.97
N GLN A 160 -0.62 -12.22 21.74
CA GLN A 160 -1.67 -12.72 22.63
C GLN A 160 -1.81 -14.25 22.61
N ASN A 161 -1.55 -14.91 21.48
CA ASN A 161 -1.79 -16.35 21.30
C ASN A 161 -0.51 -17.22 21.40
N GLY A 162 0.66 -16.58 21.42
CA GLY A 162 1.94 -17.21 21.73
C GLY A 162 2.61 -17.97 20.58
N ASP A 163 3.69 -18.67 20.94
CA ASP A 163 4.67 -19.25 20.00
C ASP A 163 4.07 -20.28 19.03
N LYS A 164 3.09 -21.07 19.48
CA LYS A 164 2.41 -22.06 18.62
C LYS A 164 1.69 -21.41 17.43
N PHE A 165 1.15 -20.20 17.60
CA PHE A 165 0.55 -19.46 16.48
C PHE A 165 1.60 -18.78 15.62
N ALA A 166 2.72 -18.36 16.20
CA ALA A 166 3.84 -17.83 15.43
C ALA A 166 4.49 -18.91 14.54
N GLU A 167 4.60 -20.15 15.02
CA GLU A 167 5.04 -21.30 14.21
C GLU A 167 4.07 -21.53 13.03
N ARG A 168 2.76 -21.54 13.29
CA ARG A 168 1.72 -21.66 12.25
C ARG A 168 1.85 -20.53 11.22
N TYR A 169 2.04 -19.29 11.67
CA TYR A 169 2.21 -18.12 10.81
C TYR A 169 3.45 -18.24 9.92
N ALA A 170 4.59 -18.64 10.48
CA ALA A 170 5.82 -18.84 9.72
C ALA A 170 5.67 -19.95 8.65
N LYS A 171 5.05 -21.08 9.01
CA LYS A 171 4.83 -22.21 8.10
C LYS A 171 3.76 -21.93 7.03
N TYR A 172 2.87 -20.96 7.26
CA TYR A 172 1.84 -20.58 6.29
C TYR A 172 2.40 -20.00 4.99
N ARG A 173 3.70 -19.64 4.95
CA ARG A 173 4.42 -19.30 3.71
C ARG A 173 4.21 -20.34 2.61
N ALA A 174 4.16 -21.64 2.94
CA ALA A 174 4.01 -22.72 1.96
C ALA A 174 2.66 -22.62 1.22
N VAL A 175 1.59 -22.27 1.95
CA VAL A 175 0.25 -22.06 1.38
C VAL A 175 0.25 -20.86 0.43
N VAL A 176 0.91 -19.76 0.83
CA VAL A 176 1.02 -18.54 0.02
C VAL A 176 1.84 -18.80 -1.25
N GLU A 177 2.98 -19.47 -1.13
CA GLU A 177 3.86 -19.83 -2.25
C GLU A 177 3.18 -20.81 -3.20
N LEU A 178 2.43 -21.79 -2.70
CA LEU A 178 1.66 -22.72 -3.54
C LEU A 178 0.64 -21.96 -4.41
N LYS A 179 -0.14 -21.06 -3.79
CA LYS A 179 -1.13 -20.24 -4.50
C LYS A 179 -0.47 -19.36 -5.56
N LYS A 180 0.69 -18.75 -5.23
CA LYS A 180 1.47 -17.93 -6.16
C LYS A 180 1.96 -18.75 -7.36
N ASN A 181 2.58 -19.91 -7.13
CA ASN A 181 3.10 -20.75 -8.20
C ASN A 181 1.99 -21.28 -9.12
N ARG A 182 0.82 -21.65 -8.56
CA ARG A 182 -0.35 -22.05 -9.37
C ARG A 182 -0.82 -20.93 -10.29
N ASN A 183 -0.96 -19.70 -9.78
CA ASN A 183 -1.36 -18.55 -10.59
C ASN A 183 -0.33 -18.23 -11.68
N LEU A 184 0.97 -18.22 -11.34
CA LEU A 184 2.04 -17.98 -12.31
C LEU A 184 2.06 -19.05 -13.42
N LYS A 185 1.87 -20.32 -13.07
CA LYS A 185 1.76 -21.41 -14.04
C LYS A 185 0.55 -21.24 -14.95
N GLU A 186 -0.62 -20.98 -14.39
CA GLU A 186 -1.87 -20.78 -15.15
C GLU A 186 -1.75 -19.59 -16.12
N GLN A 187 -1.16 -18.48 -15.67
CA GLN A 187 -0.90 -17.32 -16.51
C GLN A 187 0.07 -17.63 -17.66
N ALA A 188 1.14 -18.37 -17.38
CA ALA A 188 2.11 -18.78 -18.39
C ALA A 188 1.47 -19.74 -19.43
N GLU A 189 0.64 -20.69 -18.99
CA GLU A 189 -0.10 -21.61 -19.86
C GLU A 189 -1.11 -20.87 -20.75
N LYS A 190 -1.89 -19.94 -20.18
CA LYS A 190 -2.82 -19.08 -20.94
C LYS A 190 -2.11 -18.26 -22.01
N TYR A 191 -0.95 -17.70 -21.68
CA TYR A 191 -0.16 -16.91 -22.63
C TYR A 191 0.48 -17.79 -23.73
N LEU A 192 0.75 -19.06 -23.45
CA LEU A 192 1.24 -20.02 -24.46
C LEU A 192 0.11 -20.44 -25.42
N LEU A 193 -1.12 -20.59 -24.91
CA LEU A 193 -2.30 -20.98 -25.69
C LEU A 193 -2.81 -19.85 -26.60
N ASN A 194 -2.68 -18.59 -26.16
CA ASN A 194 -3.10 -17.40 -26.90
C ASN A 194 -1.88 -16.52 -27.24
N PRO A 195 -1.01 -16.96 -28.18
CA PRO A 195 0.19 -16.22 -28.52
C PRO A 195 -0.15 -14.88 -29.19
N GLY A 196 0.41 -13.79 -28.68
CA GLY A 196 0.31 -12.49 -29.35
C GLY A 196 1.03 -12.48 -30.70
N PRO A 197 0.74 -11.50 -31.59
CA PRO A 197 1.23 -11.46 -32.97
C PRO A 197 2.77 -11.45 -33.12
N ASN A 198 3.52 -11.17 -32.05
CA ASN A 198 4.99 -11.07 -32.04
C ASN A 198 5.67 -12.08 -31.09
N GLN A 199 5.02 -13.19 -30.73
CA GLN A 199 5.61 -14.14 -29.78
C GLN A 199 6.72 -14.97 -30.45
N SER A 200 7.98 -14.66 -30.14
CA SER A 200 9.15 -15.37 -30.68
C SER A 200 9.26 -16.82 -30.17
N GLN A 201 9.96 -17.66 -30.92
CA GLN A 201 10.26 -19.04 -30.51
C GLN A 201 11.01 -19.11 -29.17
N SER A 202 11.96 -18.20 -28.95
CA SER A 202 12.68 -18.06 -27.67
C SER A 202 11.74 -17.79 -26.50
N THR A 203 10.72 -16.95 -26.69
CA THR A 203 9.70 -16.65 -25.66
C THR A 203 8.90 -17.90 -25.31
N LYS A 204 8.53 -18.72 -26.30
CA LYS A 204 7.80 -19.97 -26.08
C LYS A 204 8.62 -20.99 -25.29
N GLU A 205 9.91 -21.11 -25.60
CA GLU A 205 10.83 -22.02 -24.89
C GLU A 205 11.06 -21.57 -23.44
N SER A 206 11.28 -20.27 -23.21
CA SER A 206 11.40 -19.72 -21.85
C SER A 206 10.14 -19.96 -21.02
N LEU A 207 8.94 -19.79 -21.62
CA LEU A 207 7.67 -20.06 -20.93
C LEU A 207 7.49 -21.54 -20.60
N LYS A 208 7.82 -22.45 -21.53
CA LYS A 208 7.78 -23.90 -21.27
C LYS A 208 8.70 -24.29 -20.11
N SER A 209 9.92 -23.75 -20.10
CA SER A 209 10.88 -23.97 -19.00
C SER A 209 10.36 -23.43 -17.67
N ALA A 210 9.74 -22.23 -17.67
CA ALA A 210 9.12 -21.67 -16.48
C ALA A 210 7.94 -22.53 -15.97
N ILE A 211 7.07 -23.01 -16.85
CA ILE A 211 5.95 -23.91 -16.52
C ILE A 211 6.45 -25.21 -15.88
N GLU A 212 7.54 -25.79 -16.41
CA GLU A 212 8.16 -26.97 -15.82
C GLU A 212 8.71 -26.69 -14.42
N SER A 213 9.41 -25.57 -14.24
CA SER A 213 9.91 -25.13 -12.94
C SER A 213 8.79 -24.93 -11.92
N TYR A 214 7.70 -24.25 -12.30
CA TYR A 214 6.53 -24.07 -11.45
C TYR A 214 5.87 -25.41 -11.12
N SER A 215 5.77 -26.34 -12.07
CA SER A 215 5.18 -27.66 -11.83
C SER A 215 5.96 -28.46 -10.81
N LYS A 216 7.30 -28.41 -10.85
CA LYS A 216 8.17 -29.04 -9.84
C LYS A 216 7.97 -28.40 -8.47
N ALA A 217 7.97 -27.06 -8.40
CA ALA A 217 7.72 -26.33 -7.15
C ALA A 217 6.35 -26.63 -6.55
N ILE A 218 5.30 -26.66 -7.38
CA ILE A 218 3.93 -26.98 -6.96
C ILE A 218 3.87 -28.37 -6.32
N LYS A 219 4.50 -29.38 -6.92
CA LYS A 219 4.48 -30.74 -6.36
C LYS A 219 5.08 -30.79 -4.95
N HIS A 220 6.25 -30.19 -4.75
CA HIS A 220 6.88 -30.13 -3.43
C HIS A 220 6.04 -29.34 -2.41
N LEU A 221 5.48 -28.20 -2.83
CA LEU A 221 4.64 -27.37 -1.96
C LEU A 221 3.30 -28.05 -1.62
N GLU A 222 2.74 -28.87 -2.51
CA GLU A 222 1.54 -29.67 -2.24
C GLU A 222 1.80 -30.74 -1.18
N GLU A 223 2.95 -31.42 -1.25
CA GLU A 223 3.40 -32.38 -0.24
C GLU A 223 3.59 -31.67 1.12
N GLU A 224 4.29 -30.53 1.15
CA GLU A 224 4.48 -29.73 2.38
C GLU A 224 3.15 -29.25 2.96
N VAL A 225 2.26 -28.67 2.16
CA VAL A 225 0.94 -28.21 2.63
C VAL A 225 0.08 -29.36 3.14
N THR A 226 0.20 -30.55 2.56
CA THR A 226 -0.51 -31.76 3.04
C THR A 226 -0.05 -32.13 4.44
N GLN A 227 1.27 -32.21 4.67
CA GLN A 227 1.85 -32.46 5.99
C GLN A 227 1.44 -31.39 7.02
N LEU A 228 1.41 -30.11 6.60
CA LEU A 228 0.96 -29.02 7.46
C LEU A 228 -0.53 -29.10 7.79
N CYS A 229 -1.37 -29.56 6.87
CA CYS A 229 -2.80 -29.79 7.14
C CYS A 229 -3.02 -30.97 8.10
N GLU A 230 -2.19 -32.01 8.04
CA GLU A 230 -2.18 -33.10 9.02
C GLU A 230 -1.76 -32.59 10.41
N GLN A 231 -0.75 -31.72 10.47
CA GLN A 231 -0.24 -31.14 11.73
C GLN A 231 -1.22 -30.14 12.36
N PHE A 232 -1.79 -29.23 11.57
CA PHE A 232 -2.50 -28.04 12.07
C PHE A 232 -4.01 -28.04 11.84
N GLY A 233 -4.51 -29.00 11.08
CA GLY A 233 -5.90 -29.16 10.68
C GLY A 233 -6.15 -28.76 9.22
N PRO A 234 -7.22 -29.30 8.61
CA PRO A 234 -7.50 -29.14 7.18
C PRO A 234 -7.82 -27.70 6.75
N SER A 235 -8.22 -26.83 7.68
CA SER A 235 -8.47 -25.41 7.41
C SER A 235 -7.18 -24.58 7.23
N PHE A 236 -6.01 -25.14 7.52
CA PHE A 236 -4.73 -24.44 7.42
C PHE A 236 -4.42 -23.93 6.00
N LYS A 237 -4.86 -24.64 4.96
CA LYS A 237 -4.67 -24.26 3.55
C LYS A 237 -5.56 -23.10 3.09
N ASN A 238 -6.56 -22.70 3.89
CA ASN A 238 -7.51 -21.64 3.53
C ASN A 238 -6.95 -20.26 3.88
N SER A 239 -7.62 -19.19 3.46
CA SER A 239 -7.24 -17.81 3.77
C SER A 239 -7.04 -17.60 5.27
N ASN A 240 -5.85 -17.14 5.65
CA ASN A 240 -5.39 -16.96 7.03
C ASN A 240 -5.57 -18.21 7.91
N GLY A 241 -5.43 -19.40 7.32
CA GLY A 241 -5.60 -20.68 8.01
C GLY A 241 -4.66 -20.86 9.20
N TRP A 242 -3.55 -20.12 9.25
CA TRP A 242 -2.66 -20.06 10.41
C TRP A 242 -3.33 -19.59 11.70
N ALA A 243 -4.35 -18.72 11.61
CA ALA A 243 -5.12 -18.21 12.74
C ALA A 243 -6.37 -19.05 13.06
N ALA A 244 -6.72 -20.02 12.22
CA ALA A 244 -8.03 -20.68 12.27
C ALA A 244 -8.33 -21.41 13.59
N ALA A 245 -7.30 -21.91 14.26
CA ALA A 245 -7.42 -22.57 15.56
C ALA A 245 -7.89 -21.64 16.71
N ALA A 246 -7.84 -20.32 16.55
CA ALA A 246 -8.24 -19.36 17.58
C ALA A 246 -9.75 -19.06 17.62
N PHE A 247 -10.54 -19.69 16.74
CA PHE A 247 -11.96 -19.36 16.59
C PHE A 247 -12.87 -20.59 16.74
N PRO A 248 -14.04 -20.44 17.39
CA PRO A 248 -15.05 -21.48 17.45
C PRO A 248 -15.62 -21.73 16.05
N ASN A 249 -15.87 -22.99 15.69
CA ASN A 249 -16.30 -23.46 14.35
C ASN A 249 -15.19 -23.60 13.29
N ASN A 250 -14.06 -24.20 13.68
CA ASN A 250 -12.95 -24.51 12.78
C ASN A 250 -13.29 -25.70 11.83
N HIS A 251 -14.25 -25.50 10.92
CA HIS A 251 -14.58 -26.47 9.86
C HIS A 251 -13.51 -26.48 8.76
N LYS A 252 -13.39 -27.61 8.04
CA LYS A 252 -12.37 -27.84 6.99
C LYS A 252 -12.33 -26.76 5.89
N ASP A 253 -13.47 -26.15 5.60
CA ASP A 253 -13.62 -25.14 4.54
C ASP A 253 -13.64 -23.70 5.08
N ARG A 254 -13.44 -23.51 6.39
CA ARG A 254 -13.47 -22.19 7.02
C ARG A 254 -12.32 -21.32 6.52
N ARG A 255 -12.66 -20.12 6.07
CA ARG A 255 -11.73 -19.03 5.77
C ARG A 255 -11.77 -18.05 6.94
N VAL A 256 -10.61 -17.58 7.38
CA VAL A 256 -10.52 -16.57 8.44
C VAL A 256 -10.31 -15.21 7.79
N HIS A 257 -11.25 -14.30 8.00
CA HIS A 257 -11.10 -12.93 7.54
C HIS A 257 -10.21 -12.15 8.51
N LEU A 258 -9.42 -11.21 7.99
CA LEU A 258 -8.57 -10.37 8.85
C LEU A 258 -9.41 -9.56 9.85
N ASP A 259 -10.65 -9.21 9.50
CA ASP A 259 -11.57 -8.51 10.40
C ASP A 259 -11.95 -9.38 11.61
N GLU A 260 -12.04 -10.71 11.45
CA GLU A 260 -12.26 -11.62 12.58
C GLU A 260 -11.03 -11.66 13.51
N ILE A 261 -9.83 -11.66 12.93
CA ILE A 261 -8.56 -11.59 13.69
C ILE A 261 -8.48 -10.26 14.42
N ALA A 262 -8.75 -9.17 13.73
CA ALA A 262 -8.77 -7.83 14.31
C ALA A 262 -9.76 -7.74 15.47
N ASN A 263 -11.00 -8.18 15.30
CA ASN A 263 -12.02 -8.22 16.36
C ASN A 263 -11.59 -9.06 17.57
N LYS A 264 -10.95 -10.21 17.33
CA LYS A 264 -10.46 -11.08 18.41
C LYS A 264 -9.38 -10.38 19.23
N VAL A 265 -8.45 -9.74 18.55
CA VAL A 265 -7.36 -8.97 19.13
C VAL A 265 -7.90 -7.78 19.92
N THR A 266 -8.81 -7.02 19.33
CA THR A 266 -9.34 -5.81 19.93
C THR A 266 -10.35 -6.03 21.05
N SER A 267 -10.96 -7.23 21.16
CA SER A 267 -11.74 -7.58 22.35
C SER A 267 -10.94 -7.52 23.67
N SER A 268 -9.60 -7.41 23.59
CA SER A 268 -8.69 -7.31 24.73
C SER A 268 -8.00 -5.95 24.92
N THR A 269 -8.18 -5.00 23.99
CA THR A 269 -7.54 -3.67 24.00
C THR A 269 -8.57 -2.55 23.88
N THR A 270 -8.33 -1.37 24.48
CA THR A 270 -9.31 -0.25 24.55
C THR A 270 -9.43 0.56 23.25
N ILE A 271 -8.69 0.19 22.20
CA ILE A 271 -8.67 0.88 20.89
C ILE A 271 -9.34 0.07 19.74
N PRO A 272 -10.55 -0.54 19.85
CA PRO A 272 -11.13 -1.38 18.78
C PRO A 272 -11.86 -0.67 17.66
N TYR A 273 -12.84 0.12 18.05
CA TYR A 273 -13.92 0.50 17.15
C TYR A 273 -13.42 1.47 16.08
N CYS A 274 -12.52 2.38 16.48
CA CYS A 274 -11.88 3.34 15.60
C CYS A 274 -11.01 2.65 14.54
N ARG A 275 -10.26 1.60 14.89
CA ARG A 275 -9.29 0.98 13.97
C ARG A 275 -9.95 0.26 12.79
N LEU A 276 -11.01 -0.51 13.05
CA LEU A 276 -11.75 -1.23 12.00
C LEU A 276 -12.58 -0.30 11.11
N SER A 277 -13.20 0.71 11.70
CA SER A 277 -13.93 1.74 10.93
C SER A 277 -12.97 2.56 10.06
N MET A 278 -11.83 2.99 10.59
CA MET A 278 -10.79 3.68 9.82
C MET A 278 -10.25 2.81 8.67
N ARG A 279 -10.04 1.51 8.90
CA ARG A 279 -9.64 0.58 7.83
C ARG A 279 -10.74 0.41 6.78
N ALA A 280 -12.02 0.44 7.16
CA ALA A 280 -13.14 0.44 6.22
C ALA A 280 -13.10 1.67 5.32
N PHE A 281 -12.94 2.88 5.89
CA PHE A 281 -12.78 4.10 5.09
C PHE A 281 -11.53 4.09 4.21
N ALA A 282 -10.45 3.44 4.64
CA ALA A 282 -9.26 3.27 3.81
C ALA A 282 -9.45 2.27 2.65
N ASN A 283 -10.45 1.36 2.71
CA ASN A 283 -10.72 0.44 1.58
C ASN A 283 -11.23 1.21 0.36
N ASP A 284 -12.05 2.23 0.61
CA ASP A 284 -12.76 2.97 -0.43
C ASP A 284 -11.80 3.61 -1.43
N ASN A 285 -10.64 4.08 -0.98
CA ASN A 285 -9.64 4.79 -1.78
C ASN A 285 -8.53 3.89 -2.39
N VAL A 286 -8.56 2.57 -2.13
CA VAL A 286 -7.50 1.61 -2.51
C VAL A 286 -7.95 0.64 -3.58
N HIS A 287 -9.19 0.18 -3.50
CA HIS A 287 -9.75 -0.71 -4.51
C HIS A 287 -10.39 0.12 -5.61
N GLN A 288 -10.08 -0.22 -6.87
CA GLN A 288 -10.77 0.35 -8.04
C GLN A 288 -12.28 0.12 -7.85
N GLY A 289 -12.99 1.19 -7.53
CA GLY A 289 -14.29 1.12 -6.89
C GLY A 289 -14.92 2.50 -6.90
N SER A 290 -16.24 2.54 -7.09
CA SER A 290 -16.98 3.77 -7.39
C SER A 290 -16.87 4.86 -6.32
N VAL A 291 -16.40 4.55 -5.11
CA VAL A 291 -16.25 5.53 -4.01
C VAL A 291 -14.89 6.23 -4.08
N GLY A 292 -13.78 5.50 -4.14
CA GLY A 292 -12.43 6.09 -4.27
C GLY A 292 -12.16 6.75 -5.62
N ASP A 293 -12.89 6.35 -6.67
CA ASP A 293 -12.84 7.03 -7.97
C ASP A 293 -13.50 8.43 -7.93
N ILE A 294 -14.37 8.69 -6.95
CA ILE A 294 -15.19 9.92 -6.86
C ILE A 294 -14.75 10.80 -5.68
N HIS A 295 -14.25 10.21 -4.59
CA HIS A 295 -13.94 10.91 -3.34
C HIS A 295 -12.47 10.73 -2.95
N SER A 296 -11.78 11.86 -2.73
CA SER A 296 -10.42 11.90 -2.20
C SER A 296 -10.40 12.67 -0.88
N ARG A 297 -9.53 12.29 0.06
CA ARG A 297 -9.37 13.06 1.32
C ARG A 297 -8.62 14.36 1.15
N GLY A 298 -7.90 14.52 0.05
CA GLY A 298 -7.34 15.80 -0.34
C GLY A 298 -8.35 16.71 -1.03
N ASP A 299 -9.58 16.23 -1.30
CA ASP A 299 -10.63 16.99 -1.96
C ASP A 299 -11.47 17.79 -0.96
N PHE A 300 -11.40 19.11 -1.10
CA PHE A 300 -12.20 20.08 -0.34
C PHE A 300 -13.03 20.98 -1.27
N GLY A 301 -13.14 20.64 -2.56
CA GLY A 301 -13.93 21.41 -3.53
C GLY A 301 -15.44 21.20 -3.38
N PRO A 302 -16.28 21.93 -4.16
CA PRO A 302 -17.69 21.59 -4.26
C PRO A 302 -17.82 20.13 -4.71
N ARG A 303 -18.83 19.41 -4.21
CA ARG A 303 -19.09 18.02 -4.64
C ARG A 303 -19.01 17.97 -6.17
N ASN A 304 -18.07 17.19 -6.72
CA ASN A 304 -17.79 16.96 -8.15
C ASN A 304 -16.46 17.52 -8.73
N THR A 305 -15.54 18.09 -7.94
CA THR A 305 -14.17 18.35 -8.43
C THR A 305 -13.25 17.17 -8.11
N VAL A 306 -12.81 16.42 -9.11
CA VAL A 306 -11.90 15.28 -8.91
C VAL A 306 -10.51 15.80 -8.54
N LEU A 307 -9.96 15.38 -7.40
CA LEU A 307 -8.56 15.62 -7.08
C LEU A 307 -7.67 14.78 -8.02
N LEU A 308 -6.86 15.44 -8.84
CA LEU A 308 -6.02 14.80 -9.85
C LEU A 308 -4.55 14.65 -9.42
N GLY A 309 -4.19 15.07 -8.20
CA GLY A 309 -2.79 15.14 -7.77
C GLY A 309 -2.61 15.37 -6.26
N ALA A 310 -1.41 15.81 -5.89
CA ALA A 310 -1.04 16.06 -4.51
C ALA A 310 -1.83 17.23 -3.89
N SER A 311 -2.11 17.14 -2.59
CA SER A 311 -2.86 18.13 -1.82
C SER A 311 -2.19 18.34 -0.45
N PRO A 312 -2.19 19.56 0.12
CA PRO A 312 -1.69 19.79 1.45
C PRO A 312 -2.70 19.39 2.54
N VAL A 313 -3.83 18.78 2.19
CA VAL A 313 -4.93 18.48 3.11
C VAL A 313 -5.18 16.97 3.20
N GLY A 314 -5.75 16.51 4.31
CA GLY A 314 -6.10 15.11 4.56
C GLY A 314 -4.98 14.27 5.20
N MET A 315 -3.90 14.91 5.68
CA MET A 315 -2.73 14.20 6.21
C MET A 315 -2.90 13.73 7.65
N TYR A 316 -3.82 14.32 8.42
CA TYR A 316 -4.00 13.98 9.85
C TYR A 316 -4.22 12.49 10.10
N MET A 317 -5.14 11.88 9.37
CA MET A 317 -5.50 10.46 9.56
C MET A 317 -4.33 9.52 9.25
N PRO A 318 -3.70 9.56 8.05
CA PRO A 318 -2.57 8.69 7.77
C PRO A 318 -1.36 8.94 8.69
N ILE A 319 -1.09 10.18 9.14
CA ILE A 319 -0.05 10.46 10.14
C ILE A 319 -0.36 9.75 11.46
N SER A 320 -1.54 10.04 12.04
CA SER A 320 -1.93 9.56 13.37
C SER A 320 -2.04 8.04 13.41
N ASN A 321 -2.62 7.45 12.37
CA ASN A 321 -2.78 5.99 12.32
C ASN A 321 -1.45 5.27 12.13
N THR A 322 -0.50 5.88 11.42
CA THR A 322 0.84 5.32 11.21
C THR A 322 1.64 5.34 12.51
N ALA A 323 1.61 6.46 13.23
CA ALA A 323 2.19 6.58 14.56
C ALA A 323 1.66 5.48 15.50
N GLU A 324 0.33 5.36 15.63
CA GLU A 324 -0.27 4.37 16.52
C GLU A 324 0.08 2.92 16.14
N ASP A 325 0.02 2.55 14.85
CA ASP A 325 0.33 1.18 14.43
C ASP A 325 1.81 0.82 14.52
N LEU A 326 2.69 1.80 14.33
CA LEU A 326 4.12 1.62 14.54
C LEU A 326 4.44 1.48 16.03
N ALA A 327 3.78 2.27 16.89
CA ALA A 327 3.88 2.13 18.34
C ALA A 327 3.42 0.73 18.80
N ILE A 328 2.29 0.24 18.28
CA ILE A 328 1.76 -1.09 18.60
C ILE A 328 2.72 -2.20 18.20
N THR A 329 3.22 -2.20 16.96
CA THR A 329 4.18 -3.22 16.49
C THR A 329 5.46 -3.23 17.34
N THR A 330 5.96 -2.04 17.70
CA THR A 330 7.13 -1.89 18.58
C THR A 330 6.85 -2.43 19.98
N TYR A 331 5.68 -2.10 20.54
CA TYR A 331 5.25 -2.57 21.85
C TYR A 331 5.19 -4.09 21.91
N MET A 332 4.59 -4.74 20.90
CA MET A 332 4.48 -6.20 20.88
C MET A 332 5.86 -6.86 20.89
N LEU A 333 6.82 -6.36 20.10
CA LEU A 333 8.18 -6.87 20.07
C LEU A 333 8.88 -6.74 21.44
N LEU A 334 8.89 -5.53 22.01
CA LEU A 334 9.61 -5.25 23.26
C LEU A 334 8.98 -5.96 24.47
N SER A 335 7.69 -6.27 24.40
CA SER A 335 6.94 -6.92 25.48
C SER A 335 7.13 -8.44 25.55
N ILE A 336 7.77 -9.07 24.55
CA ILE A 336 8.05 -10.53 24.58
C ILE A 336 8.93 -10.89 25.79
N TYR A 337 9.88 -10.02 26.08
CA TYR A 337 10.81 -10.11 27.21
C TYR A 337 10.91 -8.74 27.91
N PRO A 338 9.98 -8.45 28.84
CA PRO A 338 9.88 -7.13 29.43
C PRO A 338 11.08 -6.86 30.36
N THR A 339 11.84 -5.83 30.02
CA THR A 339 12.86 -5.21 30.87
C THR A 339 12.44 -3.77 31.18
N TRP A 340 13.04 -3.13 32.19
CA TRP A 340 12.72 -1.73 32.48
C TRP A 340 13.10 -0.83 31.29
N GLN A 341 14.17 -1.13 30.55
CA GLN A 341 14.54 -0.43 29.33
C GLN A 341 13.48 -0.57 28.24
N CYS A 342 12.99 -1.80 28.00
CA CYS A 342 11.90 -2.05 27.06
C CYS A 342 10.65 -1.24 27.44
N GLY A 343 10.32 -1.18 28.74
CA GLY A 343 9.19 -0.39 29.24
C GLY A 343 9.34 1.10 29.00
N VAL A 344 10.53 1.67 29.26
CA VAL A 344 10.83 3.08 29.01
C VAL A 344 10.75 3.41 27.52
N ILE A 345 11.31 2.58 26.65
CA ILE A 345 11.24 2.77 25.18
C ILE A 345 9.78 2.77 24.71
N ASN A 346 8.98 1.79 25.14
CA ASN A 346 7.55 1.73 24.82
C ASN A 346 6.79 2.97 25.29
N LEU A 347 7.06 3.44 26.50
CA LEU A 347 6.41 4.64 27.04
C LEU A 347 6.79 5.90 26.25
N MET A 348 8.06 6.05 25.90
CA MET A 348 8.54 7.18 25.10
C MET A 348 7.89 7.22 23.71
N ILE A 349 7.80 6.07 23.04
CA ILE A 349 7.13 5.96 21.74
C ILE A 349 5.65 6.31 21.87
N LYS A 350 4.96 5.83 22.91
CA LYS A 350 3.55 6.15 23.12
C LYS A 350 3.31 7.65 23.37
N ILE A 351 4.14 8.30 24.19
CA ILE A 351 4.07 9.75 24.44
C ILE A 351 4.21 10.54 23.13
N ILE A 352 5.14 10.11 22.25
CA ILE A 352 5.37 10.76 20.96
C ILE A 352 4.18 10.54 20.02
N SER A 353 3.68 9.30 19.90
CA SER A 353 2.50 8.96 19.07
C SER A 353 1.26 9.77 19.47
N ASP A 354 0.97 9.89 20.78
CA ASP A 354 -0.15 10.69 21.28
C ASP A 354 0.01 12.18 20.95
N SER A 355 1.24 12.69 21.06
CA SER A 355 1.57 14.08 20.73
C SER A 355 1.44 14.36 19.23
N ILE A 356 1.86 13.42 18.38
CA ILE A 356 1.71 13.51 16.92
C ILE A 356 0.23 13.68 16.56
N SER A 357 -0.63 12.82 17.10
CA SER A 357 -2.05 12.82 16.78
C SER A 357 -2.73 14.15 17.18
N ALA A 358 -2.41 14.67 18.36
CA ALA A 358 -2.94 15.94 18.84
C ALA A 358 -2.53 17.12 17.93
N ILE A 359 -1.24 17.22 17.59
CA ILE A 359 -0.71 18.33 16.78
C ILE A 359 -1.20 18.20 15.33
N ALA A 360 -1.21 17.00 14.76
CA ALA A 360 -1.68 16.76 13.40
C ALA A 360 -3.16 17.17 13.23
N CYS A 361 -4.00 16.89 14.24
CA CYS A 361 -5.42 17.30 14.23
C CYS A 361 -5.58 18.83 14.20
N GLU A 362 -4.77 19.56 14.97
CA GLU A 362 -4.78 21.02 14.98
C GLU A 362 -4.32 21.59 13.63
N ARG A 363 -3.25 21.03 13.05
CA ARG A 363 -2.72 21.46 11.75
C ARG A 363 -3.69 21.20 10.59
N GLU A 364 -4.41 20.08 10.62
CA GLU A 364 -5.46 19.75 9.65
C GLU A 364 -6.53 20.85 9.60
N LYS A 365 -7.01 21.31 10.76
CA LYS A 365 -8.02 22.38 10.83
C LYS A 365 -7.49 23.66 10.19
N GLY A 366 -6.26 24.05 10.52
CA GLY A 366 -5.64 25.26 9.98
C GLY A 366 -5.40 25.21 8.47
N VAL A 367 -4.97 24.07 7.93
CA VAL A 367 -4.74 23.94 6.47
C VAL A 367 -6.06 23.87 5.69
N ILE A 368 -7.12 23.30 6.29
CA ILE A 368 -8.47 23.32 5.70
C ILE A 368 -8.99 24.76 5.62
N GLU A 369 -8.82 25.57 6.66
CA GLU A 369 -9.22 26.98 6.65
C GLU A 369 -8.47 27.79 5.59
N TYR A 370 -7.15 27.58 5.47
CA TYR A 370 -6.35 28.17 4.41
C TYR A 370 -6.79 27.73 3.00
N ALA A 371 -7.05 26.43 2.82
CA ALA A 371 -7.53 25.92 1.55
C ALA A 371 -8.92 26.47 1.16
N LYS A 372 -9.76 26.81 2.14
CA LYS A 372 -11.03 27.50 1.91
C LYS A 372 -10.84 28.98 1.55
N SER A 373 -9.93 29.69 2.21
CA SER A 373 -9.70 31.12 1.92
C SER A 373 -9.10 31.36 0.53
N LEU A 374 -8.22 30.47 0.06
CA LEU A 374 -7.72 30.52 -1.32
C LEU A 374 -8.82 30.38 -2.37
N LYS A 375 -9.92 29.67 -2.04
CA LYS A 375 -11.07 29.48 -2.93
C LYS A 375 -12.02 30.65 -2.97
N GLU A 376 -12.11 31.44 -1.90
CA GLU A 376 -12.91 32.67 -1.90
C GLU A 376 -12.27 33.79 -2.73
N LEU A 377 -10.97 33.65 -3.04
CA LEU A 377 -10.17 34.60 -3.81
C LEU A 377 -10.02 34.23 -5.30
N SER A 378 -10.44 33.02 -5.71
CA SER A 378 -10.41 32.50 -7.09
C SER A 378 -11.79 32.53 -7.72
#